data_AF-A0A209C418-F1
#
_entry.id   AF-A0A209C418-F1
#
_cell.length_a   1.000
_cell.length_b   1.000
_cell.length_c   1.000
_cell.angle_alpha   90.00
_cell.angle_beta   90.00
_cell.angle_gamma   90.00
#
_symmetry.space_group_name_H-M   'P 1'
#
loop_
_entity.id
_entity.type
_entity.pdbx_description
1 polymer ?
#
loop_
_entity_poly.entity_id
_entity_poly.type
_entity_poly.pdbx_seq_one_letter_code
_entity_poly.pdbx_strand_id
1 'polypeptide(L)'
;MNPADNPVKAVLFDRDGTLVHDVPYNGDPERVRPVDGAREAVALLRARGIRVGVVTNQSGVARGLISDGDVRRVNRRVDDLIGPFDVWAVCPHGPDDGCHCRKPQPGMILWAAGRVCAGPTDCVVVGDIGADMEAAERAGARGILVPNDRTRPEETAAAAHVAPDLLTAVRAVLDGPPTGRILVNERPIEAAYGPGAENGPRTPAPADGDRSGPVETASPTSPGRGVFAPKTPRPAPEGPPGEADADERRGGPAVAPDRGRTAAPDTARGPGRGEDAPAEARSRTAPAAGAAGKRGAGDRRGRSA
;
A
#
# COMPACT_ATOMS: atom_id res chain seq x y z
N MET A 1 14.22 21.04 -8.20
CA MET A 1 12.82 20.62 -8.43
C MET A 1 12.01 21.07 -7.24
N ASN A 2 10.97 21.86 -7.45
CA ASN A 2 10.07 22.25 -6.38
C ASN A 2 9.20 21.02 -6.03
N PRO A 3 9.04 20.63 -4.75
CA PRO A 3 8.20 19.49 -4.38
C PRO A 3 6.75 19.62 -4.87
N ALA A 4 6.28 20.86 -5.09
CA ALA A 4 4.96 21.18 -5.63
C ALA A 4 4.77 20.84 -7.11
N ASP A 5 5.86 20.60 -7.87
CA ASP A 5 5.81 20.35 -9.32
C ASP A 5 5.72 18.86 -9.68
N ASN A 6 5.72 17.95 -8.69
CA ASN A 6 5.62 16.52 -8.96
C ASN A 6 4.22 15.99 -8.62
N PRO A 7 3.29 15.92 -9.60
CA PRO A 7 1.93 15.48 -9.34
C PRO A 7 1.93 14.01 -8.93
N VAL A 8 1.08 13.67 -7.95
CA VAL A 8 0.86 12.27 -7.58
C VAL A 8 0.27 11.53 -8.77
N LYS A 9 0.94 10.44 -9.20
CA LYS A 9 0.52 9.63 -10.35
C LYS A 9 -0.19 8.35 -9.94
N ALA A 10 0.12 7.84 -8.75
CA ALA A 10 -0.51 6.63 -8.24
C ALA A 10 -0.73 6.71 -6.72
N VAL A 11 -1.84 6.12 -6.28
CA VAL A 11 -2.10 5.84 -4.86
C VAL A 11 -2.20 4.33 -4.67
N LEU A 12 -1.40 3.81 -3.74
CA LEU A 12 -1.35 2.40 -3.39
C LEU A 12 -1.93 2.21 -1.98
N PHE A 13 -2.99 1.44 -1.87
CA PHE A 13 -3.68 1.24 -0.61
C PHE A 13 -3.26 -0.09 0.04
N ASP A 14 -3.13 -0.13 1.37
CA ASP A 14 -3.37 -1.39 2.06
C ASP A 14 -4.83 -1.84 1.92
N ARG A 15 -5.09 -3.13 2.08
CA ARG A 15 -6.43 -3.71 1.96
C ARG A 15 -7.17 -3.70 3.30
N ASP A 16 -6.63 -4.42 4.28
CA ASP A 16 -7.36 -4.84 5.49
C ASP A 16 -7.11 -3.81 6.59
N GLY A 17 -8.17 -3.14 7.05
CA GLY A 17 -8.06 -2.01 7.99
C GLY A 17 -7.99 -0.65 7.29
N THR A 18 -7.76 -0.63 5.96
CA THR A 18 -7.67 0.59 5.15
C THR A 18 -8.80 0.71 4.12
N LEU A 19 -8.94 -0.23 3.17
CA LEU A 19 -10.03 -0.20 2.16
C LEU A 19 -11.28 -0.95 2.65
N VAL A 20 -11.06 -2.04 3.39
CA VAL A 20 -12.10 -2.88 3.95
C VAL A 20 -11.81 -3.11 5.43
N HIS A 21 -12.84 -3.38 6.23
CA HIS A 21 -12.64 -3.72 7.63
C HIS A 21 -11.76 -4.95 7.78
N ASP A 22 -10.78 -4.88 8.69
CA ASP A 22 -9.86 -5.98 8.94
C ASP A 22 -10.61 -7.18 9.54
N VAL A 23 -10.52 -8.29 8.83
CA VAL A 23 -11.05 -9.58 9.23
C VAL A 23 -9.88 -10.56 9.24
N PRO A 24 -9.46 -11.07 10.42
CA PRO A 24 -8.28 -11.91 10.51
C PRO A 24 -8.31 -13.10 9.56
N TYR A 25 -7.30 -13.18 8.68
CA TYR A 25 -7.13 -14.24 7.69
C TYR A 25 -8.38 -14.48 6.83
N ASN A 26 -8.98 -13.41 6.31
CA ASN A 26 -10.20 -13.53 5.55
C ASN A 26 -9.99 -14.26 4.21
N GLY A 27 -10.56 -15.47 4.09
CA GLY A 27 -10.67 -16.22 2.83
C GLY A 27 -12.07 -16.22 2.22
N ASP A 28 -13.01 -15.48 2.82
CA ASP A 28 -14.43 -15.48 2.45
C ASP A 28 -14.85 -14.11 1.88
N PRO A 29 -15.19 -14.05 0.57
CA PRO A 29 -15.73 -12.86 -0.07
C PRO A 29 -16.97 -12.26 0.64
N GLU A 30 -17.81 -13.09 1.26
CA GLU A 30 -19.04 -12.61 1.89
C GLU A 30 -18.79 -11.79 3.15
N ARG A 31 -17.57 -11.84 3.71
CA ARG A 31 -17.15 -11.06 4.88
C ARG A 31 -16.51 -9.72 4.51
N VAL A 32 -16.30 -9.45 3.22
CA VAL A 32 -15.74 -8.18 2.75
C VAL A 32 -16.73 -7.05 3.00
N ARG A 33 -16.32 -6.07 3.81
CA ARG A 33 -17.09 -4.85 4.09
C ARG A 33 -16.18 -3.64 3.86
N PRO A 34 -16.44 -2.80 2.85
CA PRO A 34 -15.69 -1.56 2.64
C PRO A 34 -15.77 -0.67 3.88
N VAL A 35 -14.70 0.07 4.17
CA VAL A 35 -14.78 1.15 5.16
C VAL A 35 -15.55 2.33 4.60
N ASP A 36 -15.98 3.24 5.47
CA ASP A 36 -16.70 4.45 5.08
C ASP A 36 -15.87 5.28 4.09
N GLY A 37 -16.52 5.74 3.03
CA GLY A 37 -15.90 6.57 1.99
C GLY A 37 -14.94 5.83 1.04
N ALA A 38 -14.67 4.54 1.19
CA ALA A 38 -13.67 3.85 0.36
C ALA A 38 -13.96 3.91 -1.15
N ARG A 39 -15.22 3.67 -1.54
CA ARG A 39 -15.65 3.75 -2.94
C ARG A 39 -15.56 5.18 -3.48
N GLU A 40 -15.93 6.17 -2.67
CA GLU A 40 -15.82 7.59 -3.04
C GLU A 40 -14.35 7.99 -3.22
N ALA A 41 -13.48 7.60 -2.29
CA ALA A 41 -12.06 7.89 -2.31
C ALA A 41 -11.39 7.33 -3.59
N VAL A 42 -11.63 6.06 -3.93
CA VAL A 42 -11.12 5.47 -5.16
C VAL A 42 -11.69 6.15 -6.41
N ALA A 43 -12.98 6.47 -6.43
CA ALA A 43 -13.61 7.17 -7.55
C ALA A 43 -13.02 8.57 -7.78
N LEU A 44 -12.73 9.33 -6.72
CA LEU A 44 -12.14 10.66 -6.79
C LEU A 44 -10.75 10.66 -7.43
N LEU A 45 -9.90 9.71 -7.05
CA LEU A 45 -8.56 9.57 -7.64
C LEU A 45 -8.64 9.25 -9.13
N ARG A 46 -9.52 8.31 -9.49
CA ARG A 46 -9.72 7.90 -10.88
C ARG A 46 -10.29 9.02 -11.74
N ALA A 47 -11.20 9.83 -11.21
CA ALA A 47 -11.73 11.01 -11.89
C ALA A 47 -10.64 12.04 -12.20
N ARG A 48 -9.53 12.03 -11.46
CA ARG A 48 -8.34 12.86 -11.68
C ARG A 48 -7.26 12.16 -12.52
N GLY A 49 -7.53 10.96 -13.04
CA GLY A 49 -6.59 10.18 -13.83
C GLY A 49 -5.43 9.58 -13.02
N ILE A 50 -5.53 9.61 -11.68
CA ILE A 50 -4.54 9.01 -10.79
C ILE A 50 -4.77 7.50 -10.74
N ARG A 51 -3.70 6.73 -10.90
CA ARG A 51 -3.74 5.27 -10.86
C ARG A 51 -3.98 4.79 -9.42
N VAL A 52 -4.74 3.73 -9.26
CA VAL A 52 -5.08 3.17 -7.95
C VAL A 52 -4.65 1.71 -7.89
N GLY A 53 -3.91 1.35 -6.85
CA GLY A 53 -3.44 -0.02 -6.65
C GLY A 53 -3.60 -0.48 -5.21
N VAL A 54 -3.46 -1.78 -5.00
CA VAL A 54 -3.48 -2.38 -3.66
C VAL A 54 -2.17 -3.10 -3.39
N VAL A 55 -1.59 -2.89 -2.21
CA VAL A 55 -0.37 -3.52 -1.70
C VAL A 55 -0.65 -4.16 -0.35
N THR A 56 -0.79 -5.49 -0.29
CA THR A 56 -1.30 -6.17 0.93
C THR A 56 -0.47 -7.38 1.35
N ASN A 57 -0.25 -7.52 2.67
CA ASN A 57 0.37 -8.68 3.28
C ASN A 57 -0.72 -9.74 3.60
N GLN A 58 -0.63 -10.93 3.01
CA GLN A 58 -1.59 -12.03 3.21
C GLN A 58 -0.89 -13.27 3.79
N SER A 59 -0.25 -13.13 4.95
CA SER A 59 0.48 -14.24 5.62
C SER A 59 -0.37 -15.41 6.07
N GLY A 60 -1.70 -15.33 5.96
CA GLY A 60 -2.57 -16.49 6.13
C GLY A 60 -2.25 -17.60 5.13
N VAL A 61 -1.71 -17.26 3.96
CA VAL A 61 -1.27 -18.23 2.93
C VAL A 61 -0.08 -19.05 3.41
N ALA A 62 1.02 -18.42 3.83
CA ALA A 62 2.18 -19.14 4.38
C ALA A 62 1.84 -19.98 5.63
N ARG A 63 0.78 -19.61 6.36
CA ARG A 63 0.29 -20.34 7.54
C ARG A 63 -0.69 -21.48 7.19
N GLY A 64 -1.06 -21.65 5.93
CA GLY A 64 -2.06 -22.64 5.50
C GLY A 64 -3.49 -22.36 5.99
N LEU A 65 -3.77 -21.13 6.45
CA LEU A 65 -5.08 -20.72 6.96
C LEU A 65 -6.06 -20.34 5.85
N ILE A 66 -5.52 -19.86 4.74
CA ILE A 66 -6.24 -19.50 3.51
C ILE A 66 -5.38 -19.87 2.31
N SER A 67 -5.99 -20.15 1.17
CA SER A 67 -5.29 -20.41 -0.09
C SER A 67 -5.10 -19.12 -0.91
N ASP A 68 -4.17 -19.14 -1.87
CA ASP A 68 -4.08 -18.07 -2.88
C ASP A 68 -5.39 -17.91 -3.67
N GLY A 69 -6.14 -19.00 -3.85
CA GLY A 69 -7.46 -18.97 -4.47
C GLY A 69 -8.45 -18.14 -3.65
N ASP A 70 -8.44 -18.29 -2.34
CA ASP A 70 -9.30 -17.54 -1.42
C ASP A 70 -8.97 -16.06 -1.45
N VAL A 71 -7.67 -15.72 -1.38
CA VAL A 71 -7.20 -14.32 -1.50
C VAL A 71 -7.66 -13.70 -2.82
N ARG A 72 -7.55 -14.42 -3.94
CA ARG A 72 -8.04 -13.94 -5.25
C ARG A 72 -9.55 -13.70 -5.27
N ARG A 73 -10.36 -14.55 -4.63
CA ARG A 73 -11.82 -14.36 -4.55
C ARG A 73 -12.17 -13.14 -3.68
N VAL A 74 -11.48 -12.97 -2.56
CA VAL A 74 -11.64 -11.79 -1.69
C VAL A 74 -11.27 -10.52 -2.44
N ASN A 75 -10.11 -10.48 -3.10
CA ASN A 75 -9.67 -9.32 -3.86
C ASN A 75 -10.66 -8.95 -4.98
N ARG A 76 -11.19 -9.95 -5.71
CA ARG A 76 -12.24 -9.72 -6.71
C ARG A 76 -13.48 -9.06 -6.10
N ARG A 77 -13.88 -9.49 -4.91
CA ARG A 77 -15.01 -8.88 -4.21
C ARG A 77 -14.72 -7.44 -3.79
N VAL A 78 -13.49 -7.11 -3.44
CA VAL A 78 -13.07 -5.72 -3.20
C VAL A 78 -13.14 -4.90 -4.50
N ASP A 79 -12.68 -5.43 -5.63
CA ASP A 79 -12.84 -4.80 -6.95
C ASP A 79 -14.30 -4.52 -7.28
N ASP A 80 -15.20 -5.48 -7.05
CA ASP A 80 -16.63 -5.33 -7.33
C ASP A 80 -17.31 -4.24 -6.48
N LEU A 81 -16.83 -4.05 -5.24
CA LEU A 81 -17.44 -3.13 -4.27
C LEU A 81 -16.85 -1.72 -4.33
N ILE A 82 -15.55 -1.60 -4.61
CA ILE A 82 -14.77 -0.36 -4.45
C ILE A 82 -14.07 0.05 -5.75
N GLY A 83 -13.54 -0.93 -6.49
CA GLY A 83 -12.66 -0.71 -7.63
C GLY A 83 -13.38 -0.40 -8.95
N PRO A 84 -12.86 -0.87 -10.10
CA PRO A 84 -11.66 -1.71 -10.24
C PRO A 84 -10.34 -0.98 -9.91
N PHE A 85 -9.34 -1.74 -9.46
CA PHE A 85 -7.96 -1.29 -9.26
C PHE A 85 -7.07 -1.59 -10.47
N ASP A 86 -6.08 -0.73 -10.72
CA ASP A 86 -5.10 -0.90 -11.81
C ASP A 86 -4.10 -2.03 -11.52
N VAL A 87 -3.80 -2.28 -10.24
CA VAL A 87 -2.82 -3.28 -9.83
C VAL A 87 -3.11 -3.85 -8.43
N TRP A 88 -2.90 -5.15 -8.29
CA TRP A 88 -2.90 -5.85 -7.01
C TRP A 88 -1.52 -6.47 -6.77
N ALA A 89 -0.81 -6.00 -5.75
CA ALA A 89 0.42 -6.61 -5.25
C ALA A 89 0.12 -7.29 -3.91
N VAL A 90 0.39 -8.59 -3.84
CA VAL A 90 0.07 -9.44 -2.69
C VAL A 90 1.32 -10.16 -2.25
N CYS A 91 1.64 -10.07 -0.96
CA CYS A 91 2.68 -10.87 -0.34
C CYS A 91 2.05 -12.06 0.42
N PRO A 92 2.21 -13.31 -0.05
CA PRO A 92 1.66 -14.49 0.65
C PRO A 92 2.53 -14.97 1.82
N HIS A 93 3.76 -14.46 1.92
CA HIS A 93 4.81 -14.95 2.82
C HIS A 93 4.59 -14.61 4.30
N GLY A 94 5.13 -15.48 5.15
CA GLY A 94 5.26 -15.28 6.59
C GLY A 94 6.36 -14.30 6.98
N PRO A 95 6.46 -13.93 8.26
CA PRO A 95 7.49 -13.03 8.77
C PRO A 95 8.92 -13.54 8.56
N ASP A 96 9.13 -14.85 8.66
CA ASP A 96 10.46 -15.47 8.70
C ASP A 96 10.95 -15.98 7.33
N ASP A 97 10.14 -15.80 6.26
CA ASP A 97 10.43 -16.32 4.92
C ASP A 97 11.54 -15.53 4.19
N GLY A 98 12.04 -14.43 4.76
CA GLY A 98 13.12 -13.63 4.18
C GLY A 98 12.78 -12.95 2.85
N CYS A 99 11.51 -12.84 2.49
CA CYS A 99 11.09 -12.27 1.21
C CYS A 99 11.28 -10.74 1.13
N HIS A 100 11.42 -10.21 -0.09
CA HIS A 100 11.53 -8.76 -0.33
C HIS A 100 10.19 -8.04 -0.50
N CYS A 101 9.07 -8.77 -0.51
CA CYS A 101 7.75 -8.20 -0.78
C CYS A 101 6.96 -7.88 0.50
N ARG A 102 7.15 -8.60 1.60
CA ARG A 102 6.38 -8.40 2.84
C ARG A 102 6.70 -7.05 3.46
N LYS A 103 5.69 -6.17 3.60
CA LYS A 103 5.85 -4.89 4.32
C LYS A 103 6.39 -5.17 5.74
N PRO A 104 7.46 -4.50 6.19
CA PRO A 104 7.98 -3.20 5.73
C PRO A 104 8.99 -3.25 4.56
N GLN A 105 9.21 -4.38 3.89
CA GLN A 105 10.03 -4.39 2.67
C GLN A 105 9.31 -3.66 1.52
N PRO A 106 10.04 -2.90 0.67
CA PRO A 106 9.43 -2.03 -0.33
C PRO A 106 9.01 -2.75 -1.61
N GLY A 107 9.30 -4.06 -1.76
CA GLY A 107 9.22 -4.76 -3.04
C GLY A 107 7.84 -4.71 -3.70
N MET A 108 6.75 -4.81 -2.92
CA MET A 108 5.38 -4.69 -3.48
C MET A 108 5.11 -3.29 -4.05
N ILE A 109 5.56 -2.24 -3.36
CA ILE A 109 5.35 -0.85 -3.78
C ILE A 109 6.14 -0.57 -5.05
N LEU A 110 7.42 -0.96 -5.09
CA LEU A 110 8.28 -0.79 -6.26
C LEU A 110 7.71 -1.52 -7.49
N TRP A 111 7.24 -2.75 -7.29
CA TRP A 111 6.62 -3.53 -8.35
C TRP A 111 5.31 -2.89 -8.84
N ALA A 112 4.43 -2.49 -7.91
CA ALA A 112 3.14 -1.88 -8.24
C ALA A 112 3.32 -0.55 -8.98
N ALA A 113 4.23 0.31 -8.51
CA ALA A 113 4.58 1.58 -9.17
C ALA A 113 5.02 1.36 -10.62
N GLY A 114 5.93 0.40 -10.86
CA GLY A 114 6.37 0.04 -12.21
C GLY A 114 5.23 -0.46 -13.10
N ARG A 115 4.27 -1.24 -12.56
CA ARG A 115 3.12 -1.75 -13.31
C ARG A 115 2.14 -0.66 -13.76
N VAL A 116 2.05 0.42 -13.01
CA VAL A 116 1.19 1.57 -13.35
C VAL A 116 1.96 2.70 -14.04
N CYS A 117 3.21 2.44 -14.46
CA CYS A 117 4.10 3.40 -15.11
C CYS A 117 4.36 4.67 -14.27
N ALA A 118 4.46 4.52 -12.95
CA ALA A 118 4.83 5.59 -12.01
C ALA A 118 6.21 5.32 -11.39
N GLY A 119 6.95 6.38 -11.08
CA GLY A 119 8.11 6.29 -10.20
C GLY A 119 7.67 6.24 -8.73
N PRO A 120 8.42 5.60 -7.81
CA PRO A 120 8.04 5.53 -6.41
C PRO A 120 7.82 6.90 -5.74
N THR A 121 8.60 7.91 -6.13
CA THR A 121 8.45 9.31 -5.67
C THR A 121 7.13 9.97 -6.08
N ASP A 122 6.47 9.42 -7.09
CA ASP A 122 5.20 9.88 -7.63
C ASP A 122 4.02 9.08 -7.02
N CYS A 123 4.32 8.13 -6.13
CA CYS A 123 3.35 7.30 -5.43
C CYS A 123 3.07 7.82 -4.02
N VAL A 124 1.81 7.69 -3.61
CA VAL A 124 1.38 7.79 -2.21
C VAL A 124 0.89 6.42 -1.76
N VAL A 125 1.35 5.97 -0.60
CA VAL A 125 0.87 4.75 0.06
C VAL A 125 -0.08 5.16 1.19
N VAL A 126 -1.26 4.58 1.22
CA VAL A 126 -2.24 4.78 2.30
C VAL A 126 -2.41 3.47 3.03
N GLY A 127 -2.22 3.47 4.35
CA GLY A 127 -2.29 2.27 5.19
C GLY A 127 -2.61 2.63 6.63
N ASP A 128 -2.87 1.62 7.47
CA ASP A 128 -3.31 1.80 8.86
C ASP A 128 -2.24 1.43 9.88
N ILE A 129 -1.14 0.80 9.47
CA ILE A 129 -0.07 0.35 10.38
C ILE A 129 1.30 0.95 10.02
N GLY A 130 2.21 0.94 10.99
CA GLY A 130 3.55 1.50 10.83
C GLY A 130 4.37 0.79 9.74
N ALA A 131 4.13 -0.51 9.52
CA ALA A 131 4.81 -1.27 8.47
C ALA A 131 4.50 -0.75 7.06
N ASP A 132 3.32 -0.15 6.84
CA ASP A 132 2.98 0.47 5.56
C ASP A 132 3.78 1.74 5.33
N MET A 133 3.91 2.55 6.37
CA MET A 133 4.65 3.81 6.34
C MET A 133 6.13 3.56 6.12
N GLU A 134 6.70 2.58 6.81
CA GLU A 134 8.09 2.18 6.64
C GLU A 134 8.35 1.60 5.23
N ALA A 135 7.41 0.81 4.69
CA ALA A 135 7.53 0.31 3.32
C ALA A 135 7.49 1.45 2.28
N ALA A 136 6.63 2.45 2.50
CA ALA A 136 6.54 3.64 1.66
C ALA A 136 7.85 4.44 1.68
N GLU A 137 8.37 4.72 2.88
CA GLU A 137 9.64 5.43 3.08
C GLU A 137 10.81 4.70 2.38
N ARG A 138 10.95 3.39 2.62
CA ARG A 138 12.01 2.56 2.00
C ARG A 138 11.90 2.50 0.48
N ALA A 139 10.69 2.63 -0.07
CA ALA A 139 10.48 2.70 -1.51
C ALA A 139 10.78 4.09 -2.10
N GLY A 140 10.92 5.13 -1.26
CA GLY A 140 10.98 6.53 -1.69
C GLY A 140 9.61 7.13 -2.04
N ALA A 141 8.53 6.46 -1.66
CA ALA A 141 7.16 6.94 -1.77
C ALA A 141 6.75 7.78 -0.55
N ARG A 142 5.62 8.48 -0.64
CA ARG A 142 5.03 9.18 0.50
C ARG A 142 4.01 8.27 1.18
N GLY A 143 4.06 8.15 2.51
CA GLY A 143 3.08 7.40 3.30
C GLY A 143 2.07 8.33 3.98
N ILE A 144 0.79 7.98 3.94
CA ILE A 144 -0.27 8.57 4.77
C ILE A 144 -0.87 7.47 5.63
N LEU A 145 -0.74 7.62 6.95
CA LEU A 145 -1.34 6.70 7.90
C LEU A 145 -2.79 7.13 8.19
N VAL A 146 -3.71 6.17 8.11
CA VAL A 146 -5.12 6.34 8.47
C VAL A 146 -5.41 5.44 9.68
N PRO A 147 -5.45 5.99 10.90
CA PRO A 147 -5.62 5.19 12.09
C PRO A 147 -6.99 4.50 12.15
N ASN A 148 -7.01 3.29 12.68
CA ASN A 148 -8.21 2.58 13.11
C ASN A 148 -8.04 2.05 14.54
N ASP A 149 -9.01 1.28 15.04
CA ASP A 149 -8.97 0.73 16.41
C ASP A 149 -7.77 -0.20 16.71
N ARG A 150 -7.10 -0.70 15.68
CA ARG A 150 -5.92 -1.57 15.78
C ARG A 150 -4.59 -0.82 15.62
N THR A 151 -4.62 0.38 15.05
CA THR A 151 -3.45 1.23 14.88
C THR A 151 -2.91 1.65 16.23
N ARG A 152 -1.60 1.49 16.44
CA ARG A 152 -1.02 1.83 17.74
C ARG A 152 -0.72 3.34 17.84
N PRO A 153 -0.87 3.96 19.04
CA PRO A 153 -0.57 5.38 19.21
C PRO A 153 0.84 5.77 18.79
N GLU A 154 1.83 4.89 19.04
CA GLU A 154 3.22 5.11 18.63
C GLU A 154 3.41 5.14 17.11
N GLU A 155 2.63 4.36 16.35
CA GLU A 155 2.69 4.36 14.89
C GLU A 155 2.14 5.68 14.34
N THR A 156 1.05 6.16 14.94
CA THR A 156 0.47 7.47 14.60
C THR A 156 1.41 8.62 14.95
N ALA A 157 2.14 8.52 16.07
CA ALA A 157 3.10 9.52 16.48
C ALA A 157 4.35 9.55 15.58
N ALA A 158 4.76 8.39 15.04
CA ALA A 158 5.93 8.26 14.17
C ALA A 158 5.64 8.58 12.69
N ALA A 159 4.38 8.47 12.24
CA ALA A 159 4.03 8.69 10.84
C ALA A 159 4.23 10.16 10.40
N ALA A 160 4.88 10.34 9.26
CA ALA A 160 5.12 11.66 8.68
C ALA A 160 3.82 12.41 8.31
N HIS A 161 2.83 11.65 7.82
CA HIS A 161 1.51 12.15 7.50
C HIS A 161 0.44 11.24 8.11
N VAL A 162 -0.54 11.86 8.74
CA VAL A 162 -1.69 11.18 9.33
C VAL A 162 -2.95 11.89 8.86
N ALA A 163 -3.94 11.11 8.43
CA ALA A 163 -5.29 11.58 8.14
C ALA A 163 -6.30 10.86 9.04
N PRO A 164 -7.38 11.52 9.49
CA PRO A 164 -8.37 10.92 10.39
C PRO A 164 -9.19 9.80 9.72
N ASP A 165 -9.31 9.83 8.39
CA ASP A 165 -10.08 8.86 7.62
C ASP A 165 -9.54 8.76 6.19
N LEU A 166 -9.98 7.72 5.47
CA LEU A 166 -9.54 7.42 4.11
C LEU A 166 -9.89 8.53 3.10
N LEU A 167 -11.06 9.14 3.23
CA LEU A 167 -11.51 10.17 2.29
C LEU A 167 -10.71 11.46 2.47
N THR A 168 -10.39 11.82 3.71
CA THR A 168 -9.50 12.93 4.06
C THR A 168 -8.09 12.69 3.52
N ALA A 169 -7.55 11.48 3.67
CA ALA A 169 -6.25 11.11 3.08
C ALA A 169 -6.24 11.33 1.56
N VAL A 170 -7.27 10.85 0.87
CA VAL A 170 -7.37 11.00 -0.59
C VAL A 170 -7.56 12.44 -1.02
N ARG A 171 -8.40 13.22 -0.34
CA ARG A 171 -8.59 14.65 -0.69
C ARG A 171 -7.29 15.43 -0.58
N ALA A 172 -6.48 15.16 0.44
CA ALA A 172 -5.18 15.80 0.58
C ALA A 172 -4.21 15.45 -0.57
N VAL A 173 -4.27 14.23 -1.10
CA VAL A 173 -3.49 13.84 -2.30
C VAL A 173 -3.92 14.63 -3.54
N LEU A 174 -5.19 15.04 -3.64
CA LEU A 174 -5.70 15.79 -4.79
C LEU A 174 -5.26 17.26 -4.82
N ASP A 175 -4.96 17.82 -3.65
CA ASP A 175 -4.51 19.20 -3.49
C ASP A 175 -2.98 19.34 -3.67
N GLY A 176 -2.27 18.22 -3.70
CA GLY A 176 -0.83 18.15 -3.90
C GLY A 176 -0.20 16.99 -3.12
N PRO A 177 1.12 16.84 -3.16
CA PRO A 177 1.77 15.88 -2.30
C PRO A 177 1.54 16.21 -0.82
N PRO A 178 1.27 15.20 0.04
CA PRO A 178 0.97 15.44 1.45
C PRO A 178 2.12 16.14 2.18
N THR A 179 1.78 17.04 3.09
CA THR A 179 2.71 17.77 3.98
C THR A 179 2.17 17.80 5.41
N GLY A 180 2.99 17.44 6.41
CA GLY A 180 2.60 17.44 7.83
C GLY A 180 1.41 16.55 8.21
N ARG A 181 0.75 16.87 9.33
CA ARG A 181 -0.55 16.25 9.71
C ARG A 181 -1.64 16.77 8.80
N ILE A 182 -2.41 15.86 8.21
CA ILE A 182 -3.47 16.17 7.26
C ILE A 182 -4.77 16.27 8.04
N LEU A 183 -5.15 17.49 8.37
CA LEU A 183 -6.45 17.80 8.95
C LEU A 183 -7.36 18.30 7.85
N VAL A 184 -8.64 17.92 7.89
CA VAL A 184 -9.64 18.50 6.99
C VAL A 184 -9.64 20.02 7.14
N ASN A 185 -9.60 20.75 6.02
CA ASN A 185 -10.19 22.09 5.98
C ASN A 185 -11.67 21.90 6.31
N GLU A 186 -12.05 22.30 7.52
CA GLU A 186 -13.39 22.17 8.08
C GLU A 186 -14.44 22.72 7.10
N ARG A 187 -15.12 21.83 6.37
CA ARG A 187 -16.52 22.07 6.00
C ARG A 187 -17.36 21.26 6.99
N PRO A 188 -18.26 21.91 7.77
CA PRO A 188 -19.00 21.24 8.82
C PRO A 188 -19.78 20.03 8.30
N ILE A 189 -19.67 18.92 9.04
CA ILE A 189 -20.35 17.63 8.82
C ILE A 189 -21.87 17.72 9.08
N GLU A 190 -22.42 18.93 9.23
CA GLU A 190 -23.84 19.16 9.57
C GLU A 190 -24.80 18.86 8.40
N ALA A 191 -24.31 18.73 7.17
CA ALA A 191 -25.16 18.40 6.01
C ALA A 191 -25.38 16.89 5.80
N ALA A 192 -24.67 16.01 6.52
CA ALA A 192 -24.77 14.56 6.33
C ALA A 192 -25.72 13.85 7.32
N TYR A 193 -26.10 14.51 8.43
CA TYR A 193 -26.94 13.93 9.48
C TYR A 193 -27.98 14.92 10.05
N GLY A 194 -28.59 15.74 9.20
CA GLY A 194 -29.84 16.41 9.55
C GLY A 194 -31.03 15.45 9.34
N PRO A 195 -31.82 15.10 10.38
CA PRO A 195 -33.07 14.38 10.16
C PRO A 195 -33.98 15.25 9.28
N GLY A 196 -34.61 14.63 8.28
CA GLY A 196 -35.49 15.32 7.34
C GLY A 196 -36.51 16.20 8.05
N ALA A 197 -36.46 17.49 7.76
CA ALA A 197 -37.49 18.44 8.10
C ALA A 197 -37.75 19.35 6.89
N GLU A 198 -38.71 18.93 6.09
CA GLU A 198 -39.79 19.71 5.48
C GLU A 198 -39.48 21.17 5.08
N ASN A 199 -39.46 21.42 3.76
CA ASN A 199 -39.70 22.76 3.20
C ASN A 199 -40.69 22.66 2.04
N GLY A 200 -41.97 22.51 2.38
CA GLY A 200 -43.07 22.93 1.50
C GLY A 200 -43.27 24.44 1.60
N PRO A 201 -43.49 25.17 0.50
CA PRO A 201 -43.84 26.59 0.58
C PRO A 201 -45.28 26.75 1.09
N ARG A 202 -45.45 27.54 2.16
CA ARG A 202 -46.77 27.95 2.70
C ARG A 202 -47.41 29.03 1.83
N THR A 203 -48.71 28.92 1.62
CA THR A 203 -49.62 30.06 1.41
C THR A 203 -51.02 29.68 1.94
N PRO A 204 -51.86 30.65 2.36
CA PRO A 204 -52.80 30.49 3.48
C PRO A 204 -54.16 29.87 3.11
N ALA A 205 -54.87 29.43 4.16
CA ALA A 205 -56.19 28.81 4.17
C ALA A 205 -57.31 29.66 3.55
N PRO A 206 -58.42 28.99 3.18
CA PRO A 206 -59.69 29.33 3.80
C PRO A 206 -60.42 28.12 4.41
N ALA A 207 -61.54 28.45 5.06
CA ALA A 207 -62.13 27.77 6.20
C ALA A 207 -63.17 26.68 5.87
N ASP A 208 -63.63 26.08 6.97
CA ASP A 208 -64.92 25.43 7.22
C ASP A 208 -65.11 23.94 6.90
N GLY A 209 -65.61 23.22 7.92
CA GLY A 209 -66.64 22.21 7.69
C GLY A 209 -66.39 20.80 8.24
N ASP A 210 -66.57 20.64 9.55
CA ASP A 210 -67.49 19.67 10.19
C ASP A 210 -67.42 18.14 9.93
N ARG A 211 -67.69 17.40 11.03
CA ARG A 211 -68.23 16.03 11.18
C ARG A 211 -67.32 14.78 11.23
N SER A 212 -67.07 14.36 12.49
CA SER A 212 -67.47 13.09 13.14
C SER A 212 -67.10 11.71 12.54
N GLY A 213 -66.48 10.84 13.38
CA GLY A 213 -66.00 9.46 13.14
C GLY A 213 -67.07 8.37 12.94
N PRO A 214 -66.89 7.07 13.34
CA PRO A 214 -65.81 6.41 14.09
C PRO A 214 -65.33 5.00 13.58
N VAL A 215 -64.20 4.55 14.16
CA VAL A 215 -63.75 3.20 14.65
C VAL A 215 -64.46 1.89 14.19
N GLU A 216 -63.68 0.85 13.80
CA GLU A 216 -63.71 -0.56 14.28
C GLU A 216 -62.60 -1.43 13.60
N THR A 217 -61.61 -1.98 14.31
CA THR A 217 -61.45 -3.32 14.96
C THR A 217 -61.19 -4.54 14.04
N ALA A 218 -60.12 -5.28 14.36
CA ALA A 218 -60.03 -6.75 14.51
C ALA A 218 -58.72 -7.40 13.98
N SER A 219 -57.98 -7.98 14.92
CA SER A 219 -57.07 -9.14 14.80
C SER A 219 -57.87 -10.42 15.18
N PRO A 220 -57.33 -11.66 15.34
CA PRO A 220 -56.00 -12.25 15.03
C PRO A 220 -56.08 -13.68 14.40
N THR A 221 -54.96 -14.37 14.16
CA THR A 221 -54.64 -15.75 14.66
C THR A 221 -53.37 -16.39 14.03
N SER A 222 -52.49 -16.90 14.90
CA SER A 222 -51.47 -17.96 14.68
C SER A 222 -51.99 -19.27 15.34
N PRO A 223 -51.29 -20.43 15.49
CA PRO A 223 -49.89 -20.82 15.17
C PRO A 223 -49.70 -22.27 14.63
N GLY A 224 -48.44 -22.67 14.32
CA GLY A 224 -48.08 -24.08 14.05
C GLY A 224 -46.59 -24.39 14.28
N ARG A 225 -46.32 -25.32 15.21
CA ARG A 225 -45.01 -25.82 15.68
C ARG A 225 -44.34 -26.79 14.69
N GLY A 226 -43.02 -26.97 14.80
CA GLY A 226 -42.32 -28.16 14.27
C GLY A 226 -40.80 -28.16 14.47
N VAL A 227 -40.32 -28.87 15.48
CA VAL A 227 -38.92 -29.15 15.84
C VAL A 227 -38.51 -30.49 15.20
N PHE A 228 -37.33 -30.64 14.58
CA PHE A 228 -36.54 -31.89 14.57
C PHE A 228 -35.06 -31.64 14.21
N ALA A 229 -34.19 -32.43 14.84
CA ALA A 229 -32.77 -32.24 15.06
C ALA A 229 -31.88 -33.01 14.01
N PRO A 230 -30.53 -33.10 14.18
CA PRO A 230 -29.53 -33.01 13.10
C PRO A 230 -29.21 -34.32 12.34
N LYS A 231 -28.67 -34.18 11.11
CA LYS A 231 -28.08 -35.27 10.32
C LYS A 231 -26.56 -35.34 10.55
N THR A 232 -26.10 -36.57 10.77
CA THR A 232 -24.71 -37.04 10.94
C THR A 232 -23.88 -36.98 9.63
N PRO A 233 -22.53 -37.05 9.72
CA PRO A 233 -21.63 -36.69 8.62
C PRO A 233 -21.46 -37.75 7.53
N ARG A 234 -21.19 -37.26 6.30
CA ARG A 234 -20.86 -38.03 5.09
C ARG A 234 -19.43 -38.62 5.16
N PRO A 235 -19.20 -39.85 4.67
CA PRO A 235 -17.84 -40.35 4.46
C PRO A 235 -17.19 -39.74 3.21
N ALA A 236 -15.85 -39.70 3.21
CA ALA A 236 -14.96 -39.14 2.18
C ALA A 236 -14.99 -39.95 0.87
N PRO A 237 -14.74 -39.32 -0.30
CA PRO A 237 -14.55 -40.05 -1.55
C PRO A 237 -13.13 -40.59 -1.69
N GLU A 238 -13.03 -41.89 -2.02
CA GLU A 238 -11.81 -42.60 -2.42
C GLU A 238 -11.37 -42.13 -3.82
N GLY A 239 -10.07 -41.84 -3.98
CA GLY A 239 -9.42 -41.57 -5.27
C GLY A 239 -8.89 -42.85 -5.94
N PRO A 240 -8.65 -42.84 -7.26
CA PRO A 240 -8.61 -44.04 -8.10
C PRO A 240 -7.25 -44.78 -8.11
N PRO A 241 -7.23 -46.06 -8.49
CA PRO A 241 -5.99 -46.78 -8.80
C PRO A 241 -5.63 -46.66 -10.30
N GLY A 242 -4.34 -46.81 -10.61
CA GLY A 242 -3.89 -47.47 -11.84
C GLY A 242 -3.11 -46.63 -12.84
N GLU A 243 -1.78 -46.77 -12.77
CA GLU A 243 -0.84 -46.62 -13.89
C GLU A 243 -1.14 -47.66 -14.99
N ALA A 244 -0.97 -47.27 -16.26
CA ALA A 244 -0.65 -48.18 -17.35
C ALA A 244 0.06 -47.43 -18.49
N ASP A 245 1.22 -47.98 -18.87
CA ASP A 245 2.05 -47.73 -20.04
C ASP A 245 1.28 -47.55 -21.36
N ALA A 246 1.79 -46.65 -22.22
CA ALA A 246 1.92 -46.92 -23.65
C ALA A 246 2.95 -45.99 -24.32
N ASP A 247 3.87 -46.67 -24.98
CA ASP A 247 5.06 -46.24 -25.72
C ASP A 247 4.72 -45.71 -27.15
N GLU A 248 5.75 -45.12 -27.77
CA GLU A 248 6.01 -44.95 -29.21
C GLU A 248 5.46 -43.75 -30.03
N ARG A 249 6.41 -42.80 -30.22
CA ARG A 249 7.10 -42.48 -31.50
C ARG A 249 6.58 -41.36 -32.43
N ARG A 250 7.63 -40.65 -32.95
CA ARG A 250 7.79 -39.82 -34.18
C ARG A 250 7.24 -38.39 -34.09
N GLY A 251 8.00 -37.33 -34.35
CA GLY A 251 9.39 -37.19 -34.75
C GLY A 251 9.76 -35.71 -34.84
N GLY A 252 10.94 -35.35 -34.34
CA GLY A 252 11.61 -34.08 -34.64
C GLY A 252 12.75 -34.33 -35.62
N PRO A 253 13.05 -33.39 -36.55
CA PRO A 253 14.22 -33.54 -37.40
C PRO A 253 15.49 -33.16 -36.63
N ALA A 254 16.44 -34.09 -36.64
CA ALA A 254 17.82 -33.91 -36.22
C ALA A 254 18.59 -33.09 -37.27
N VAL A 255 19.44 -32.17 -36.81
CA VAL A 255 20.55 -31.61 -37.57
C VAL A 255 21.81 -31.71 -36.70
N ALA A 256 22.80 -32.46 -37.19
CA ALA A 256 24.18 -32.51 -36.71
C ALA A 256 25.04 -33.16 -37.82
N PRO A 257 26.38 -33.17 -37.75
CA PRO A 257 27.34 -32.10 -37.44
C PRO A 257 28.52 -32.08 -38.46
N ASP A 258 29.32 -31.01 -38.53
CA ASP A 258 30.75 -31.10 -38.98
C ASP A 258 31.54 -29.85 -38.53
N ARG A 259 32.45 -29.93 -37.54
CA ARG A 259 33.94 -30.06 -37.62
C ARG A 259 34.59 -29.08 -38.62
N GLY A 260 35.65 -28.31 -38.33
CA GLY A 260 36.58 -28.17 -37.21
C GLY A 260 37.90 -27.56 -37.75
N ARG A 261 38.71 -26.96 -36.86
CA ARG A 261 40.14 -26.51 -37.02
C ARG A 261 40.36 -25.16 -37.76
N THR A 262 41.27 -24.24 -37.38
CA THR A 262 42.52 -24.29 -36.57
C THR A 262 43.05 -22.87 -36.26
N ALA A 263 43.81 -22.77 -35.16
CA ALA A 263 45.04 -21.95 -34.94
C ALA A 263 45.01 -20.40 -34.80
N ALA A 264 45.43 -19.95 -33.62
CA ALA A 264 46.23 -18.72 -33.40
C ALA A 264 47.70 -18.97 -33.84
N PRO A 265 48.58 -17.96 -34.06
CA PRO A 265 49.21 -17.23 -32.93
C PRO A 265 49.67 -15.77 -33.18
N ASP A 266 50.03 -15.12 -32.07
CA ASP A 266 51.07 -14.11 -31.80
C ASP A 266 51.65 -13.21 -32.91
N THR A 267 51.71 -11.90 -32.59
CA THR A 267 52.90 -11.07 -32.85
C THR A 267 53.21 -10.15 -31.68
N ALA A 268 54.38 -10.35 -31.08
CA ALA A 268 55.05 -9.44 -30.16
C ALA A 268 56.09 -8.59 -30.90
N ARG A 269 56.24 -7.30 -30.55
CA ARG A 269 57.53 -6.55 -30.59
C ARG A 269 57.43 -5.13 -29.99
N GLY A 270 58.21 -4.85 -28.94
CA GLY A 270 58.83 -3.51 -28.70
C GLY A 270 60.24 -3.47 -29.32
N PRO A 271 61.23 -2.65 -28.87
CA PRO A 271 61.25 -1.43 -28.03
C PRO A 271 62.24 -0.30 -28.53
N GLY A 272 62.44 0.80 -27.76
CA GLY A 272 63.58 1.76 -27.81
C GLY A 272 63.18 3.22 -27.47
N ARG A 273 63.59 3.92 -26.39
CA ARG A 273 64.88 4.42 -25.81
C ARG A 273 65.46 5.72 -26.44
N GLY A 274 65.82 6.70 -25.58
CA GLY A 274 66.75 7.85 -25.77
C GLY A 274 66.08 9.25 -25.78
N GLU A 275 66.16 10.09 -24.73
CA GLU A 275 67.20 11.12 -24.41
C GLU A 275 67.16 12.33 -25.40
N ASP A 276 66.91 13.60 -25.03
CA ASP A 276 67.74 14.53 -24.22
C ASP A 276 66.95 15.76 -23.65
N ALA A 277 67.50 16.37 -22.59
CA ALA A 277 67.04 17.54 -21.81
C ALA A 277 67.52 18.91 -22.41
N PRO A 278 67.40 20.14 -21.81
CA PRO A 278 67.76 20.51 -20.41
C PRO A 278 66.96 21.63 -19.64
N ALA A 279 67.15 21.62 -18.31
CA ALA A 279 67.32 22.69 -17.26
C ALA A 279 66.45 23.98 -17.25
N GLU A 280 65.98 24.56 -16.12
CA GLU A 280 66.65 24.89 -14.85
C GLU A 280 65.71 25.03 -13.61
N ALA A 281 66.37 24.97 -12.42
CA ALA A 281 66.01 25.21 -11.00
C ALA A 281 65.01 26.35 -10.66
N ARG A 282 64.30 26.36 -9.51
CA ARG A 282 64.75 26.48 -8.09
C ARG A 282 63.58 26.09 -7.14
N SER A 283 63.73 25.16 -6.18
CA SER A 283 64.14 25.34 -4.76
C SER A 283 63.21 26.26 -3.92
N ARG A 284 62.69 25.95 -2.71
CA ARG A 284 62.93 24.90 -1.70
C ARG A 284 61.90 25.03 -0.54
N THR A 285 61.56 23.87 0.06
CA THR A 285 61.38 23.53 1.49
C THR A 285 60.34 24.17 2.43
N ALA A 286 59.54 23.28 3.02
CA ALA A 286 58.90 23.38 4.34
C ALA A 286 59.90 23.18 5.50
N PRO A 287 59.47 23.41 6.77
CA PRO A 287 60.00 22.62 7.88
C PRO A 287 58.93 22.09 8.85
N ALA A 288 59.41 21.14 9.68
CA ALA A 288 58.70 20.23 10.56
C ALA A 288 58.51 20.74 12.01
N ALA A 289 57.87 19.88 12.81
CA ALA A 289 57.36 19.99 14.17
C ALA A 289 58.36 20.34 15.31
N GLY A 290 57.82 20.76 16.48
CA GLY A 290 58.54 20.73 17.76
C GLY A 290 57.87 21.38 18.99
N ALA A 291 57.40 20.52 19.91
CA ALA A 291 57.43 20.60 21.39
C ALA A 291 56.83 21.78 22.22
N ALA A 292 55.82 21.40 23.04
CA ALA A 292 55.63 21.60 24.50
C ALA A 292 56.19 22.83 25.26
N GLY A 293 55.33 23.45 26.10
CA GLY A 293 55.73 23.86 27.46
C GLY A 293 55.11 25.13 28.09
N LYS A 294 54.41 24.91 29.21
CA LYS A 294 54.26 25.74 30.44
C LYS A 294 53.19 26.85 30.58
N ARG A 295 52.31 26.54 31.55
CA ARG A 295 51.51 27.31 32.52
C ARG A 295 51.98 28.75 32.84
N GLY A 296 51.00 29.62 33.12
CA GLY A 296 51.16 30.85 33.91
C GLY A 296 49.79 31.50 34.22
N ALA A 297 49.48 31.65 35.51
CA ALA A 297 48.22 32.17 36.06
C ALA A 297 48.30 33.67 36.41
N GLY A 298 47.13 34.30 36.64
CA GLY A 298 46.99 35.54 37.42
C GLY A 298 46.19 36.63 36.69
N ASP A 299 44.90 36.81 36.99
CA ASP A 299 44.32 37.60 38.10
C ASP A 299 44.10 39.08 37.69
N ARG A 300 42.84 39.53 37.60
CA ARG A 300 42.22 40.54 38.49
C ARG A 300 40.99 41.25 37.89
N ARG A 301 39.89 41.12 38.64
CA ARG A 301 38.93 42.15 39.09
C ARG A 301 38.13 42.97 38.06
N GLY A 302 36.81 42.78 38.14
CA GLY A 302 35.80 43.84 38.02
C GLY A 302 34.83 43.74 39.20
N ARG A 303 34.79 44.77 40.05
CA ARG A 303 33.89 44.91 41.21
C ARG A 303 32.58 45.55 40.76
N SER A 304 31.47 45.04 41.30
CA SER A 304 30.21 45.75 41.50
C SER A 304 30.23 46.43 42.88
N ALA A 305 29.63 47.60 42.95
CA ALA A 305 28.98 48.17 44.13
C ALA A 305 27.63 48.71 43.67
#